data_AF-A0A5B8CL38-F1
#
_entry.id   AF-A0A5B8CL38-F1
#
_cell.length_a   1.000
_cell.length_b   1.000
_cell.length_c   1.000
_cell.angle_alpha   90.00
_cell.angle_beta   90.00
_cell.angle_gamma   90.00
#
_symmetry.space_group_name_H-M   'P 1'
#
loop_
_entity.id
_entity.type
_entity.pdbx_description
1 polymer ?
#
loop_
_entity_poly.entity_id
_entity_poly.type
_entity_poly.pdbx_seq_one_letter_code
_entity_poly.pdbx_strand_id
1 'polypeptide(L)'
;MWLLGAGVSASAGILTAWDMICRFKRELYITQRKVSPQSVADLSSPAILATLDAFLAESDTLPEPGAPDEYSALFEATYPQEQDRRTYIDHMIRGMKPTHGHLALAALLRATHCNIVWTTNFDHLLADACARTFDTTAALNMASLDGTLLAGEFISEQQWPIEIKLHGDFRSRRLKNTSEELRHQDAQFRRQLVDACRRFGLIVAGYSGRDSSVMDALEEAVGEHGAYPNGLFWMHRGEAAPFERVTRLIAKARAAGLEAGIVRIENFDEAMIDLLRLLQDIDTSLLRAEGQERRRFSVAPAPLGKKSWPVLRMNAVRVTRPVNCRKIVCEIGGGKDVREAVEAAEGKIIVARTRAGVLGFGSDDEFRRVFAPFGITEFGIATFEDRRLRYDSQERGLLRRALVAAIARTHDMEARGRGSADILAPRVPGDPVWQDLRDVIGGPIVGSVPRKRDITWREGIGLRLDWASDQLWLLLEPRIVFDGGSEETKAITADFARERTARRYNQMLDKLVNYWSRRFAGQNLRALAIGDGLDAAFDVDRQSAFSWAAKP
;
A
#
# COMPACT_ATOMS: atom_id res chain seq x y z
N MET A 1 -1.23 19.72 23.48
CA MET A 1 0.01 19.73 22.68
C MET A 1 0.18 18.41 21.96
N TRP A 2 1.07 18.35 20.96
CA TRP A 2 1.33 17.13 20.18
C TRP A 2 2.80 16.72 20.25
N LEU A 3 3.07 15.41 20.17
CA LEU A 3 4.39 14.83 19.92
C LEU A 3 4.33 14.01 18.63
N LEU A 4 5.08 14.42 17.62
CA LEU A 4 5.10 13.80 16.30
C LEU A 4 6.38 13.01 16.07
N GLY A 5 6.24 11.76 15.64
CA GLY A 5 7.33 10.94 15.15
C GLY A 5 7.26 10.68 13.65
N ALA A 6 8.22 9.89 13.15
CA ALA A 6 8.44 9.70 11.71
C ALA A 6 7.23 9.10 10.98
N GLY A 7 6.36 8.38 11.70
CA GLY A 7 5.12 7.81 11.15
C GLY A 7 4.12 8.85 10.65
N VAL A 8 4.18 10.10 11.10
CA VAL A 8 3.36 11.22 10.59
C VAL A 8 3.72 11.56 9.15
N SER A 9 5.02 11.50 8.83
CA SER A 9 5.56 11.83 7.51
C SER A 9 5.57 10.64 6.53
N ALA A 10 5.14 9.46 6.97
CA ALA A 10 5.16 8.24 6.15
C ALA A 10 4.31 8.36 4.88
N SER A 11 3.11 8.96 4.98
CA SER A 11 2.23 9.21 3.82
C SER A 11 2.81 10.20 2.82
N ALA A 12 3.78 11.03 3.23
CA ALA A 12 4.52 11.93 2.33
C ALA A 12 5.60 11.20 1.51
N GLY A 13 5.84 9.92 1.79
CA GLY A 13 6.92 9.12 1.19
C GLY A 13 8.23 9.13 1.97
N ILE A 14 8.27 9.74 3.16
CA ILE A 14 9.45 9.70 4.04
C ILE A 14 9.47 8.34 4.77
N LEU A 15 10.61 7.65 4.72
CA LEU A 15 10.78 6.36 5.39
C LEU A 15 10.68 6.53 6.91
N THR A 16 9.98 5.61 7.57
CA THR A 16 9.94 5.56 9.04
C THR A 16 11.26 5.03 9.59
N ALA A 17 11.51 5.23 10.90
CA ALA A 17 12.66 4.65 11.57
C ALA A 17 12.72 3.11 11.41
N TRP A 18 11.56 2.44 11.39
CA TRP A 18 11.49 0.99 11.15
C TRP A 18 11.88 0.63 9.71
N ASP A 19 11.36 1.35 8.71
CA ASP A 19 11.73 1.11 7.31
C ASP A 19 13.23 1.34 7.07
N MET A 20 13.81 2.34 7.74
CA MET A 20 15.23 2.62 7.72
C MET A 20 16.04 1.49 8.38
N ILE A 21 15.62 1.02 9.55
CA ILE A 21 16.22 -0.16 10.20
C ILE A 21 16.23 -1.34 9.23
N CYS A 22 15.07 -1.74 8.68
CA CYS A 22 14.97 -2.86 7.74
C CYS A 22 15.90 -2.69 6.53
N ARG A 23 15.99 -1.46 6.00
CA ARG A 23 16.89 -1.15 4.88
C ARG A 23 18.35 -1.29 5.29
N PHE A 24 18.77 -0.76 6.43
CA PHE A 24 20.15 -0.86 6.92
C PHE A 24 20.54 -2.31 7.19
N LYS A 25 19.66 -3.11 7.80
CA LYS A 25 19.88 -4.56 7.97
C LYS A 25 20.17 -5.23 6.63
N ARG A 26 19.38 -4.90 5.60
CA ARG A 26 19.55 -5.45 4.25
C ARG A 26 20.86 -5.02 3.61
N GLU A 27 21.21 -3.73 3.65
CA GLU A 27 22.47 -3.24 3.08
C GLU A 27 23.69 -3.89 3.75
N LEU A 28 23.70 -3.99 5.08
CA LEU A 28 24.74 -4.67 5.84
C LEU A 28 24.81 -6.16 5.49
N TYR A 29 23.67 -6.86 5.43
CA TYR A 29 23.60 -8.26 5.06
C TYR A 29 24.15 -8.53 3.65
N ILE A 30 23.73 -7.75 2.66
CA ILE A 30 24.23 -7.83 1.27
C ILE A 30 25.74 -7.64 1.24
N THR A 31 26.23 -6.63 1.97
CA THR A 31 27.65 -6.24 1.94
C THR A 31 28.53 -7.28 2.62
N GLN A 32 28.14 -7.77 3.80
CA GLN A 32 28.93 -8.71 4.59
C GLN A 32 28.84 -10.15 4.08
N ARG A 33 27.65 -10.63 3.71
CA ARG A 33 27.45 -12.00 3.21
C ARG A 33 27.67 -12.14 1.71
N LYS A 34 27.89 -11.02 0.99
CA LYS A 34 28.11 -10.98 -0.47
C LYS A 34 26.99 -11.69 -1.26
N VAL A 35 25.77 -11.56 -0.77
CA VAL A 35 24.57 -12.13 -1.40
C VAL A 35 24.00 -11.18 -2.46
N SER A 36 23.26 -11.73 -3.43
CA SER A 36 22.61 -10.91 -4.45
C SER A 36 21.52 -10.03 -3.82
N PRO A 37 21.44 -8.72 -4.13
CA PRO A 37 20.36 -7.85 -3.65
C PRO A 37 18.95 -8.37 -3.96
N GLN A 38 18.81 -9.22 -4.98
CA GLN A 38 17.53 -9.81 -5.40
C GLN A 38 17.01 -10.87 -4.42
N SER A 39 17.87 -11.54 -3.64
CA SER A 39 17.44 -12.59 -2.71
C SER A 39 16.77 -12.03 -1.45
N VAL A 40 16.99 -10.73 -1.16
CA VAL A 40 16.45 -10.02 0.00
C VAL A 40 15.72 -8.73 -0.41
N ALA A 41 15.17 -8.70 -1.62
CA ALA A 41 14.55 -7.49 -2.18
C ALA A 41 13.24 -7.11 -1.46
N ASP A 42 12.46 -8.11 -1.02
CA ASP A 42 11.15 -7.91 -0.42
C ASP A 42 11.24 -7.77 1.11
N LEU A 43 11.37 -6.52 1.57
CA LEU A 43 11.36 -6.18 3.00
C LEU A 43 9.97 -6.28 3.67
N SER A 44 8.93 -6.64 2.91
CA SER A 44 7.60 -6.95 3.48
C SER A 44 7.45 -8.42 3.88
N SER A 45 8.37 -9.29 3.43
CA SER A 45 8.33 -10.73 3.73
C SER A 45 8.82 -11.03 5.14
N PRO A 46 8.00 -11.68 6.01
CA PRO A 46 8.41 -12.06 7.35
C PRO A 46 9.64 -13.00 7.37
N ALA A 47 9.79 -13.86 6.36
CA ALA A 47 10.92 -14.78 6.25
C ALA A 47 12.24 -14.05 5.98
N ILE A 48 12.20 -13.00 5.14
CA ILE A 48 13.37 -12.17 4.87
C ILE A 48 13.73 -11.37 6.13
N LEU A 49 12.74 -10.76 6.81
CA LEU A 49 12.99 -10.04 8.06
C LEU A 49 13.62 -10.96 9.13
N ALA A 50 13.10 -12.17 9.30
CA ALA A 50 13.67 -13.14 10.24
C ALA A 50 15.11 -13.55 9.87
N THR A 51 15.44 -13.63 8.57
CA THR A 51 16.81 -13.91 8.11
C THR A 51 17.76 -12.75 8.42
N LEU A 52 17.29 -11.51 8.24
CA LEU A 52 18.07 -10.31 8.56
C LEU A 52 18.26 -10.14 10.07
N ASP A 53 17.26 -10.48 10.87
CA ASP A 53 17.34 -10.46 12.34
C ASP A 53 18.28 -11.53 12.87
N ALA A 54 18.22 -12.75 12.33
CA ALA A 54 19.16 -13.81 12.69
C ALA A 54 20.61 -13.43 12.36
N PHE A 55 20.84 -12.76 11.21
CA PHE A 55 22.16 -12.24 10.86
C PHE A 55 22.70 -11.23 11.87
N LEU A 56 21.85 -10.35 12.41
CA LEU A 56 22.25 -9.40 13.43
C LEU A 56 22.61 -10.09 14.74
N ALA A 57 21.79 -11.05 15.18
CA ALA A 57 22.02 -11.81 16.39
C ALA A 57 23.31 -12.67 16.33
N GLU A 58 23.79 -13.01 15.13
CA GLU A 58 25.08 -13.69 14.93
C GLU A 58 26.30 -12.74 14.99
N SER A 59 26.11 -11.43 15.02
CA SER A 59 27.18 -10.44 14.95
C SER A 59 27.61 -9.94 16.32
N ASP A 60 28.88 -10.12 16.67
CA ASP A 60 29.44 -9.60 17.93
C ASP A 60 29.56 -8.06 18.00
N THR A 61 29.36 -7.37 16.88
CA THR A 61 29.58 -5.92 16.76
C THR A 61 28.32 -5.10 16.48
N LEU A 62 27.23 -5.75 16.05
CA LEU A 62 25.96 -5.10 15.76
C LEU A 62 24.98 -5.30 16.93
N PRO A 63 24.02 -4.38 17.12
CA PRO A 63 23.04 -4.50 18.19
C PRO A 63 22.08 -5.67 17.94
N GLU A 64 21.61 -6.28 19.03
CA GLU A 64 20.54 -7.27 18.98
C GLU A 64 19.26 -6.69 18.33
N PRO A 65 18.50 -7.49 17.55
CA PRO A 65 17.23 -7.05 16.99
C PRO A 65 16.27 -6.51 18.05
N GLY A 66 15.76 -5.29 17.84
CA GLY A 66 14.85 -4.64 18.78
C GLY A 66 15.53 -3.90 19.95
N ALA A 67 16.87 -3.86 20.02
CA ALA A 67 17.57 -3.04 20.99
C ALA A 67 17.19 -1.54 20.88
N PRO A 68 17.20 -0.78 21.99
CA PRO A 68 16.84 0.65 21.96
C PRO A 68 17.72 1.50 21.03
N ASP A 69 18.99 1.14 20.89
CA ASP A 69 20.00 1.80 20.07
C ASP A 69 20.13 1.21 18.65
N GLU A 70 19.30 0.21 18.31
CA GLU A 70 19.32 -0.51 17.02
C GLU A 70 19.37 0.45 15.82
N TYR A 71 18.54 1.49 15.81
CA TYR A 71 18.52 2.48 14.73
C TYR A 71 19.87 3.19 14.57
N SER A 72 20.40 3.76 15.65
CA SER A 72 21.60 4.59 15.64
C SER A 72 22.82 3.77 15.27
N ALA A 73 22.97 2.59 15.88
CA ALA A 73 24.09 1.69 15.63
C ALA A 73 24.07 1.14 14.19
N LEU A 74 22.90 0.75 13.66
CA LEU A 74 22.80 0.31 12.25
C LEU A 74 23.05 1.44 11.26
N PHE A 75 22.63 2.66 11.58
CA PHE A 75 22.87 3.81 10.73
C PHE A 75 24.36 4.15 10.65
N GLU A 76 25.07 4.08 11.79
CA GLU A 76 26.52 4.25 11.87
C GLU A 76 27.30 3.13 11.19
N ALA A 77 26.87 1.88 11.36
CA ALA A 77 27.49 0.76 10.67
C ALA A 77 27.31 0.84 9.15
N THR A 78 26.16 1.31 8.67
CA THR A 78 25.87 1.45 7.23
C THR A 78 26.59 2.66 6.63
N TYR A 79 26.64 3.78 7.35
CA TYR A 79 27.27 5.03 6.93
C TYR A 79 28.19 5.56 8.04
N PRO A 80 29.46 5.11 8.09
CA PRO A 80 30.39 5.50 9.15
C PRO A 80 30.67 7.00 9.19
N GLN A 81 30.67 7.66 8.03
CA GLN A 81 30.91 9.10 7.93
C GLN A 81 29.62 9.88 8.24
N GLU A 82 29.71 10.86 9.14
CA GLU A 82 28.57 11.74 9.47
C GLU A 82 28.02 12.48 8.24
N GLN A 83 28.89 12.86 7.31
CA GLN A 83 28.48 13.55 6.08
C GLN A 83 27.62 12.68 5.15
N ASP A 84 27.84 11.36 5.13
CA ASP A 84 27.06 10.43 4.31
C ASP A 84 25.69 10.18 4.92
N ARG A 85 25.64 10.04 6.25
CA ARG A 85 24.39 10.07 7.01
C ARG A 85 23.62 11.34 6.71
N ARG A 86 24.33 12.48 6.57
CA ARG A 86 23.74 13.75 6.18
C ARG A 86 23.09 13.76 4.82
N THR A 87 23.88 13.39 3.84
CA THR A 87 23.41 13.30 2.47
C THR A 87 22.23 12.34 2.33
N TYR A 88 22.23 11.23 3.08
CA TYR A 88 21.12 10.26 3.08
C TYR A 88 19.81 10.87 3.55
N ILE A 89 19.79 11.50 4.74
CA ILE A 89 18.57 12.10 5.30
C ILE A 89 18.09 13.27 4.44
N ASP A 90 19.01 14.14 3.98
CA ASP A 90 18.66 15.25 3.10
C ASP A 90 18.02 14.76 1.80
N HIS A 91 18.56 13.69 1.20
CA HIS A 91 18.01 13.11 -0.02
C HIS A 91 16.59 12.56 0.20
N MET A 92 16.30 11.98 1.37
CA MET A 92 14.97 11.46 1.68
C MET A 92 13.93 12.57 1.88
N ILE A 93 14.33 13.69 2.47
CA ILE A 93 13.42 14.80 2.79
C ILE A 93 13.23 15.74 1.59
N ARG A 94 14.21 15.81 0.69
CA ARG A 94 14.22 16.77 -0.42
C ARG A 94 13.04 16.58 -1.37
N GLY A 95 12.27 17.65 -1.55
CA GLY A 95 11.14 17.69 -2.49
C GLY A 95 9.88 17.01 -1.99
N MET A 96 9.88 16.51 -0.76
CA MET A 96 8.67 16.01 -0.10
C MET A 96 7.73 17.17 0.19
N LYS A 97 6.42 16.92 0.09
CA LYS A 97 5.39 17.93 0.31
C LYS A 97 4.53 17.54 1.52
N PRO A 98 3.98 18.53 2.25
CA PRO A 98 3.07 18.25 3.34
C PRO A 98 1.87 17.43 2.88
N THR A 99 1.40 16.54 3.74
CA THR A 99 0.21 15.73 3.50
C THR A 99 -1.05 16.40 4.05
N HIS A 100 -2.22 15.80 3.83
CA HIS A 100 -3.48 16.29 4.40
C HIS A 100 -3.43 16.27 5.93
N GLY A 101 -2.74 15.31 6.56
CA GLY A 101 -2.54 15.29 8.01
C GLY A 101 -1.74 16.49 8.52
N HIS A 102 -0.69 16.90 7.79
CA HIS A 102 0.12 18.08 8.15
C HIS A 102 -0.69 19.36 8.01
N LEU A 103 -1.44 19.52 6.92
CA LEU A 103 -2.32 20.67 6.71
C LEU A 103 -3.45 20.72 7.75
N ALA A 104 -3.97 19.57 8.15
CA ALA A 104 -4.97 19.49 9.21
C ALA A 104 -4.40 19.92 10.56
N LEU A 105 -3.19 19.51 10.90
CA LEU A 105 -2.50 19.97 12.11
C LEU A 105 -2.19 21.47 12.05
N ALA A 106 -1.77 21.99 10.89
CA ALA A 106 -1.57 23.42 10.69
C ALA A 106 -2.87 24.21 10.88
N ALA A 107 -4.02 23.67 10.45
CA ALA A 107 -5.33 24.28 10.70
C ALA A 107 -5.68 24.30 12.20
N LEU A 108 -5.36 23.25 12.94
CA LEU A 108 -5.52 23.22 14.41
C LEU A 108 -4.63 24.25 15.11
N LEU A 109 -3.39 24.42 14.64
CA LEU A 109 -2.46 25.44 15.13
C LEU A 109 -3.02 26.84 14.87
N ARG A 110 -3.56 27.10 13.66
CA ARG A 110 -4.20 28.38 13.30
C ARG A 110 -5.39 28.70 14.21
N ALA A 111 -6.20 27.69 14.49
CA ALA A 111 -7.41 27.80 15.30
C ALA A 111 -7.14 27.74 16.81
N THR A 112 -5.88 27.71 17.26
CA THR A 112 -5.46 27.63 18.67
C THR A 112 -5.98 26.38 19.42
N HIS A 113 -6.40 25.34 18.69
CA HIS A 113 -6.69 24.02 19.26
C HIS A 113 -5.42 23.21 19.52
N CYS A 114 -4.30 23.63 18.94
CA CYS A 114 -2.96 23.16 19.27
C CYS A 114 -2.05 24.37 19.45
N ASN A 115 -1.29 24.40 20.55
CA ASN A 115 -0.35 25.49 20.83
C ASN A 115 1.10 25.09 20.58
N ILE A 116 1.44 23.83 20.89
CA ILE A 116 2.82 23.32 20.86
C ILE A 116 2.85 21.98 20.14
N VAL A 117 3.80 21.84 19.22
CA VAL A 117 4.17 20.58 18.60
C VAL A 117 5.62 20.26 18.92
N TRP A 118 5.85 19.15 19.60
CA TRP A 118 7.16 18.53 19.75
C TRP A 118 7.34 17.52 18.62
N THR A 119 8.55 17.42 18.05
CA THR A 119 8.80 16.39 17.04
C THR A 119 10.21 15.84 17.10
N THR A 120 10.33 14.54 16.81
CA THR A 120 11.61 13.85 16.56
C THR A 120 11.98 13.87 15.07
N ASN A 121 11.15 14.49 14.20
CA ASN A 121 11.35 14.48 12.76
C ASN A 121 12.31 15.59 12.34
N PHE A 122 13.15 15.27 11.35
CA PHE A 122 14.07 16.23 10.73
C PHE A 122 13.44 16.99 9.56
N ASP A 123 12.29 16.54 9.07
CA ASP A 123 11.65 17.13 7.89
C ASP A 123 11.02 18.51 8.16
N HIS A 124 10.68 19.21 7.08
CA HIS A 124 10.14 20.58 7.10
C HIS A 124 8.62 20.59 6.83
N LEU A 125 7.96 19.42 6.86
CA LEU A 125 6.60 19.27 6.35
C LEU A 125 5.56 20.01 7.19
N LEU A 126 5.74 20.07 8.51
CA LEU A 126 4.86 20.85 9.38
C LEU A 126 5.05 22.35 9.15
N ALA A 127 6.29 22.84 9.11
CA ALA A 127 6.59 24.24 8.83
C ALA A 127 6.03 24.68 7.46
N ASP A 128 6.19 23.86 6.42
CA ASP A 128 5.61 24.10 5.10
C ASP A 128 4.08 24.10 5.11
N ALA A 129 3.45 23.19 5.88
CA ALA A 129 2.00 23.17 6.05
C ALA A 129 1.49 24.43 6.74
N CYS A 130 2.18 24.87 7.79
CA CYS A 130 1.90 26.12 8.50
C CYS A 130 2.07 27.33 7.56
N ALA A 131 3.15 27.39 6.79
CA ALA A 131 3.38 28.48 5.84
C ALA A 131 2.25 28.61 4.80
N ARG A 132 1.74 27.48 4.30
CA ARG A 132 0.57 27.45 3.41
C ARG A 132 -0.72 27.83 4.12
N THR A 133 -0.88 27.40 5.37
CA THR A 133 -2.12 27.59 6.14
C THR A 133 -2.28 28.98 6.72
N PHE A 134 -1.17 29.63 7.07
CA PHE A 134 -1.13 30.96 7.65
C PHE A 134 -0.97 32.05 6.59
N ASP A 135 -0.77 31.67 5.32
CA ASP A 135 -0.45 32.56 4.18
C ASP A 135 0.80 33.43 4.42
N THR A 136 1.64 33.03 5.39
CA THR A 136 2.90 33.70 5.76
C THR A 136 3.89 32.66 6.29
N THR A 137 5.19 32.87 6.06
CA THR A 137 6.27 32.03 6.62
C THR A 137 6.66 32.43 8.05
N ALA A 138 6.14 33.54 8.57
CA ALA A 138 6.60 34.18 9.81
C ALA A 138 5.76 33.84 11.06
N ALA A 139 4.70 33.02 10.92
CA ALA A 139 3.72 32.80 11.99
C ALA A 139 3.96 31.52 12.83
N LEU A 140 4.99 30.71 12.55
CA LEU A 140 5.36 29.55 13.37
C LEU A 140 6.69 29.81 14.08
N ASN A 141 6.67 29.83 15.41
CA ASN A 141 7.90 29.93 16.20
C ASN A 141 8.58 28.56 16.24
N MET A 142 9.83 28.49 15.75
CA MET A 142 10.59 27.25 15.69
C MET A 142 11.74 27.28 16.69
N ALA A 143 11.86 26.22 17.49
CA ALA A 143 13.00 25.99 18.36
C ALA A 143 13.60 24.60 18.11
N SER A 144 14.91 24.51 18.26
CA SER A 144 15.68 23.27 18.13
C SER A 144 16.67 23.15 19.30
N LEU A 145 17.38 22.03 19.41
CA LEU A 145 18.35 21.81 20.49
C LEU A 145 19.37 22.97 20.64
N ASP A 146 19.79 23.56 19.52
CA ASP A 146 20.74 24.68 19.49
C ASP A 146 20.14 26.01 20.02
N GLY A 147 18.80 26.06 20.13
CA GLY A 147 18.02 27.19 20.63
C GLY A 147 17.25 26.86 21.92
N THR A 148 17.79 26.01 22.80
CA THR A 148 17.12 25.57 24.03
C THR A 148 16.56 26.75 24.87
N LEU A 149 17.25 27.89 24.90
CA LEU A 149 16.75 29.10 25.57
C LEU A 149 15.47 29.65 24.92
N LEU A 150 15.40 29.65 23.58
CA LEU A 150 14.25 30.15 22.82
C LEU A 150 13.00 29.29 23.03
N ALA A 151 13.13 27.97 23.17
CA ALA A 151 11.99 27.09 23.45
C ALA A 151 11.31 27.44 24.78
N GLY A 152 12.09 27.64 25.83
CA GLY A 152 11.59 28.06 27.14
C GLY A 152 10.94 29.44 27.10
N GLU A 153 11.59 30.39 26.42
CA GLU A 153 11.08 31.77 26.23
C GLU A 153 9.72 31.75 25.51
N PHE A 154 9.61 31.11 24.35
CA PHE A 154 8.36 31.03 23.58
C PHE A 154 7.21 30.40 24.39
N ILE A 155 7.49 29.33 25.13
CA ILE A 155 6.49 28.65 25.97
C ILE A 155 6.07 29.51 27.18
N SER A 156 7.00 30.27 27.75
CA SER A 156 6.74 31.11 28.92
C SER A 156 5.97 32.38 28.53
N GLU A 157 6.33 33.00 27.41
CA GLU A 157 5.69 34.18 26.84
C GLU A 157 4.42 33.86 26.04
N GLN A 158 4.08 32.58 25.90
CA GLN A 158 2.89 32.11 25.18
C GLN A 158 2.85 32.55 23.71
N GLN A 159 4.01 32.55 23.05
CA GLN A 159 4.13 32.92 21.63
C GLN A 159 3.69 31.76 20.73
N TRP A 160 2.38 31.47 20.69
CA TRP A 160 1.81 30.39 19.87
C TRP A 160 1.67 30.79 18.38
N PRO A 161 1.71 29.83 17.44
CA PRO A 161 2.07 28.41 17.60
C PRO A 161 3.58 28.14 17.65
N ILE A 162 3.98 27.06 18.34
CA ILE A 162 5.40 26.66 18.47
C ILE A 162 5.64 25.25 17.93
N GLU A 163 6.69 25.08 17.12
CA GLU A 163 7.28 23.79 16.76
C GLU A 163 8.65 23.62 17.44
N ILE A 164 8.85 22.50 18.13
CA ILE A 164 10.07 22.19 18.88
C ILE A 164 10.66 20.86 18.40
N LYS A 165 11.88 20.90 17.87
CA LYS A 165 12.57 19.71 17.33
C LYS A 165 13.55 19.11 18.34
N LEU A 166 13.21 17.91 18.83
CA LEU A 166 13.92 17.18 19.89
C LEU A 166 15.31 16.67 19.52
N HIS A 167 15.64 16.52 18.24
CA HIS A 167 16.96 16.07 17.79
C HIS A 167 17.71 17.14 16.97
N GLY A 168 17.26 18.39 17.04
CA GLY A 168 17.82 19.49 16.26
C GLY A 168 17.31 19.57 14.82
N ASP A 169 17.70 20.63 14.11
CA ASP A 169 17.63 20.68 12.65
C ASP A 169 18.95 20.09 12.13
N PHE A 170 18.84 19.03 11.34
CA PHE A 170 19.99 18.33 10.80
C PHE A 170 20.85 19.17 9.83
N ARG A 171 20.28 20.27 9.33
CA ARG A 171 20.99 21.30 8.55
C ARG A 171 21.86 22.22 9.42
N SER A 172 21.66 22.19 10.74
CA SER A 172 22.47 22.92 11.70
C SER A 172 23.86 22.31 11.78
N ARG A 173 24.87 23.15 11.57
CA ARG A 173 26.27 22.74 11.60
C ARG A 173 26.63 22.26 13.02
N ARG A 174 26.98 20.97 13.17
CA ARG A 174 27.98 20.57 14.17
C ARG A 174 29.31 21.25 13.86
N LEU A 175 29.48 22.45 14.39
CA LEU A 175 30.77 23.06 14.58
C LEU A 175 30.89 23.36 16.08
N LYS A 176 31.63 22.47 16.77
CA LYS A 176 32.42 22.74 17.99
C LYS A 176 31.77 22.68 19.38
N ASN A 177 30.97 21.66 19.72
CA ASN A 177 30.58 21.44 21.13
C ASN A 177 31.14 20.10 21.66
N THR A 178 31.70 20.13 22.86
CA THR A 178 32.23 18.95 23.57
C THR A 178 31.09 18.02 24.00
N SER A 179 31.39 16.74 24.25
CA SER A 179 30.38 15.74 24.66
C SER A 179 29.63 16.08 25.95
N GLU A 180 30.22 16.89 26.83
CA GLU A 180 29.57 17.33 28.08
C GLU A 180 28.54 18.43 27.87
N GLU A 181 28.82 19.40 27.00
CA GLU A 181 27.90 20.49 26.68
C GLU A 181 26.63 19.97 25.99
N LEU A 182 26.79 19.03 25.06
CA LEU A 182 25.66 18.34 24.41
C LEU A 182 24.78 17.59 25.41
N ARG A 183 25.40 16.89 26.39
CA ARG A 183 24.65 16.21 27.45
C ARG A 183 23.90 17.19 28.35
N HIS A 184 24.48 18.36 28.63
CA HIS A 184 23.83 19.38 29.44
C HIS A 184 22.64 20.03 28.72
N GLN A 185 22.80 20.35 27.43
CA GLN A 185 21.73 20.88 26.58
C GLN A 185 20.58 19.89 26.45
N ASP A 186 20.87 18.61 26.19
CA ASP A 186 19.86 17.54 26.14
C ASP A 186 19.08 17.43 27.46
N ALA A 187 19.76 17.49 28.61
CA ALA A 187 19.11 17.46 29.93
C ALA A 187 18.24 18.71 30.21
N GLN A 188 18.59 19.88 29.67
CA GLN A 188 17.73 21.07 29.75
C GLN A 188 16.50 20.92 28.85
N PHE A 189 16.67 20.42 27.63
CA PHE A 189 15.58 20.24 26.67
C PHE A 189 14.56 19.20 27.17
N ARG A 190 15.02 18.10 27.78
CA ARG A 190 14.14 17.11 28.44
C ARG A 190 13.32 17.73 29.56
N ARG A 191 13.93 18.57 30.40
CA ARG A 191 13.21 19.28 31.48
C ARG A 191 12.11 20.19 30.93
N GLN A 192 12.35 20.88 29.82
CA GLN A 192 11.31 21.68 29.16
C GLN A 192 10.15 20.83 28.65
N LEU A 193 10.41 19.63 28.12
CA LEU A 193 9.35 18.70 27.73
C LEU A 193 8.55 18.23 28.96
N VAL A 194 9.21 17.90 30.07
CA VAL A 194 8.54 17.55 31.34
C VAL A 194 7.65 18.71 31.83
N ASP A 195 8.17 19.94 31.85
CA ASP A 195 7.41 21.12 32.27
C ASP A 195 6.23 21.43 31.32
N ALA A 196 6.39 21.20 30.02
CA ALA A 196 5.28 21.29 29.07
C ALA A 196 4.19 20.23 29.35
N CYS A 197 4.59 19.00 29.69
CA CYS A 197 3.67 17.93 30.07
C CYS A 197 2.89 18.26 31.35
N ARG A 198 3.45 19.07 32.26
CA ARG A 198 2.72 19.55 33.45
C ARG A 198 1.64 20.57 33.12
N ARG A 199 1.79 21.31 32.02
CA ARG A 199 0.89 22.42 31.65
C ARG A 199 -0.15 22.03 30.59
N PHE A 200 0.12 20.98 29.80
CA PHE A 200 -0.71 20.61 28.66
C PHE A 200 -0.91 19.10 28.56
N GLY A 201 -2.10 18.69 28.12
CA GLY A 201 -2.38 17.33 27.69
C GLY A 201 -1.64 17.02 26.40
N LEU A 202 -1.31 15.74 26.20
CA LEU A 202 -0.43 15.31 25.12
C LEU A 202 -1.12 14.28 24.22
N ILE A 203 -1.07 14.54 22.92
CA ILE A 203 -1.39 13.56 21.89
C ILE A 203 -0.09 13.15 21.19
N VAL A 204 0.23 11.87 21.20
CA VAL A 204 1.40 11.31 20.54
C VAL A 204 0.98 10.64 19.23
N ALA A 205 1.59 10.99 18.11
CA ALA A 205 1.27 10.42 16.80
C ALA A 205 2.53 10.09 15.99
N GLY A 206 2.54 8.92 15.34
CA GLY A 206 3.64 8.47 14.48
C GLY A 206 4.99 8.23 15.20
N TYR A 207 5.03 8.32 16.52
CA TYR A 207 6.18 8.01 17.35
C TYR A 207 6.08 6.57 17.88
N SER A 208 7.17 5.80 17.79
CA SER A 208 7.19 4.39 18.17
C SER A 208 7.45 4.17 19.66
N GLY A 209 8.02 5.15 20.37
CA GLY A 209 8.45 4.99 21.77
C GLY A 209 9.78 4.27 21.94
N ARG A 210 10.64 4.27 20.91
CA ARG A 210 11.98 3.65 20.96
C ARG A 210 13.06 4.56 21.56
N ASP A 211 12.94 5.87 21.42
CA ASP A 211 13.94 6.79 21.93
C ASP A 211 13.87 6.86 23.46
N SER A 212 14.95 6.44 24.12
CA SER A 212 15.02 6.41 25.58
C SER A 212 14.91 7.80 26.18
N SER A 213 15.54 8.82 25.59
CA SER A 213 15.55 10.18 26.09
C SER A 213 14.15 10.78 26.20
N VAL A 214 13.35 10.59 25.15
CA VAL A 214 11.98 11.08 25.07
C VAL A 214 11.07 10.27 26.00
N MET A 215 11.22 8.94 26.01
CA MET A 215 10.40 8.09 26.87
C MET A 215 10.69 8.30 28.36
N ASP A 216 11.95 8.52 28.74
CA ASP A 216 12.34 8.87 30.12
C ASP A 216 11.61 10.16 30.55
N ALA A 217 11.62 11.20 29.72
CA ALA A 217 10.94 12.47 30.02
C ALA A 217 9.41 12.31 30.13
N LEU A 218 8.79 11.53 29.24
CA LEU A 218 7.36 11.25 29.32
C LEU A 218 6.99 10.47 30.59
N GLU A 219 7.81 9.50 30.98
CA GLU A 219 7.63 8.68 32.19
C GLU A 219 7.91 9.44 33.50
N GLU A 220 8.86 10.37 33.47
CA GLU A 220 9.17 11.32 34.56
C GLU A 220 7.98 12.24 34.79
N ALA A 221 7.42 12.83 33.72
CA ALA A 221 6.27 13.71 33.81
C ALA A 221 5.04 13.02 34.45
N VAL A 222 4.82 11.71 34.23
CA VAL A 222 3.73 10.98 34.91
C VAL A 222 3.87 10.96 36.44
N GLY A 223 5.11 11.05 36.96
CA GLY A 223 5.37 11.13 38.40
C GLY A 223 5.07 12.49 39.02
N GLU A 224 4.92 13.54 38.21
CA GLU A 224 4.67 14.89 38.67
C GLU A 224 3.19 15.14 38.98
N HIS A 225 2.91 15.93 40.02
CA HIS A 225 1.54 16.22 40.42
C HIS A 225 0.82 17.06 39.35
N GLY A 226 -0.36 16.60 38.90
CA GLY A 226 -1.19 17.30 37.92
C GLY A 226 -0.67 17.24 36.47
N ALA A 227 0.22 16.31 36.16
CA ALA A 227 0.73 16.13 34.80
C ALA A 227 -0.34 15.74 33.78
N TYR A 228 -0.11 16.08 32.52
CA TYR A 228 -0.98 15.84 31.38
C TYR A 228 -2.43 16.32 31.60
N PRO A 229 -2.67 17.61 31.86
CA PRO A 229 -4.03 18.14 32.00
C PRO A 229 -4.80 17.94 30.68
N ASN A 230 -5.99 17.34 30.74
CA ASN A 230 -6.78 16.86 29.57
C ASN A 230 -6.24 15.58 28.90
N GLY A 231 -5.31 14.88 29.55
CA GLY A 231 -4.98 13.50 29.26
C GLY A 231 -3.76 13.25 28.37
N LEU A 232 -3.40 11.96 28.27
CA LEU A 232 -2.29 11.42 27.49
C LEU A 232 -2.82 10.38 26.50
N PHE A 233 -2.90 10.74 25.22
CA PHE A 233 -3.41 9.86 24.18
C PHE A 233 -2.32 9.46 23.19
N TRP A 234 -2.22 8.16 22.93
CA TRP A 234 -1.24 7.61 22.00
C TRP A 234 -1.93 7.06 20.75
N MET A 235 -1.76 7.74 19.62
CA MET A 235 -2.25 7.26 18.34
C MET A 235 -1.37 6.12 17.83
N HIS A 236 -1.95 4.93 17.68
CA HIS A 236 -1.25 3.72 17.27
C HIS A 236 -1.86 3.13 16.01
N ARG A 237 -1.00 2.80 15.04
CA ARG A 237 -1.41 2.24 13.75
C ARG A 237 -1.48 0.73 13.77
N GLY A 238 -2.56 0.17 13.23
CA GLY A 238 -2.77 -1.27 13.06
C GLY A 238 -3.20 -1.99 14.33
N GLU A 239 -3.36 -3.33 14.22
CA GLU A 239 -3.92 -4.17 15.30
C GLU A 239 -2.87 -4.68 16.30
N ALA A 240 -1.58 -4.72 15.91
CA ALA A 240 -0.49 -5.16 16.79
C ALA A 240 -0.39 -4.26 18.04
N ALA A 241 0.09 -4.81 19.17
CA ALA A 241 0.34 -4.00 20.37
C ALA A 241 1.45 -2.96 20.11
N PRO A 242 1.36 -1.76 20.71
CA PRO A 242 2.50 -0.85 20.74
C PRO A 242 3.65 -1.45 21.55
N PHE A 243 4.84 -0.84 21.47
CA PHE A 243 5.99 -1.26 22.27
C PHE A 243 5.63 -1.40 23.75
N GLU A 244 6.20 -2.41 24.41
CA GLU A 244 5.92 -2.71 25.83
C GLU A 244 6.09 -1.47 26.70
N ARG A 245 7.14 -0.67 26.45
CA ARG A 245 7.42 0.57 27.17
C ARG A 245 6.27 1.58 27.08
N VAL A 246 5.66 1.74 25.91
CA VAL A 246 4.48 2.60 25.71
C VAL A 246 3.28 2.04 26.47
N THR A 247 3.06 0.73 26.41
CA THR A 247 1.97 0.08 27.15
C THR A 247 2.11 0.30 28.66
N ARG A 248 3.34 0.19 29.20
CA ARG A 248 3.65 0.47 30.61
C ARG A 248 3.45 1.94 30.98
N LEU A 249 3.86 2.87 30.11
CA LEU A 249 3.65 4.31 30.31
C LEU A 249 2.15 4.63 30.45
N ILE A 250 1.32 4.14 29.53
CA ILE A 250 -0.14 4.37 29.58
C ILE A 250 -0.77 3.72 30.81
N ALA A 251 -0.32 2.51 31.19
CA ALA A 251 -0.79 1.85 32.41
C ALA A 251 -0.40 2.64 33.67
N LYS A 252 0.84 3.13 33.75
CA LYS A 252 1.34 3.98 34.84
C LYS A 252 0.53 5.28 34.94
N ALA A 253 0.26 5.93 33.81
CA ALA A 253 -0.55 7.16 33.78
C ALA A 253 -1.98 6.92 34.29
N ARG A 254 -2.63 5.83 33.87
CA ARG A 254 -3.96 5.44 34.39
C ARG A 254 -3.94 5.14 35.88
N ALA A 255 -2.92 4.44 36.35
CA ALA A 255 -2.76 4.14 37.78
C ALA A 255 -2.54 5.40 38.63
N ALA A 256 -1.93 6.44 38.06
CA ALA A 256 -1.80 7.76 38.67
C ALA A 256 -3.10 8.62 38.59
N GLY A 257 -4.19 8.07 38.06
CA GLY A 257 -5.48 8.77 37.94
C GLY A 257 -5.60 9.70 36.73
N LEU A 258 -4.66 9.64 35.79
CA LEU A 258 -4.68 10.45 34.58
C LEU A 258 -5.58 9.82 33.51
N GLU A 259 -6.29 10.66 32.76
CA GLU A 259 -6.99 10.20 31.55
C GLU A 259 -5.97 9.83 30.48
N ALA A 260 -5.74 8.54 30.26
CA ALA A 260 -4.75 8.08 29.30
C ALA A 260 -5.27 6.91 28.45
N GLY A 261 -4.86 6.83 27.18
CA GLY A 261 -5.35 5.78 26.30
C GLY A 261 -4.59 5.63 25.00
N ILE A 262 -4.68 4.43 24.44
CA ILE A 262 -4.20 4.13 23.08
C ILE A 262 -5.38 4.30 22.13
N VAL A 263 -5.24 5.21 21.17
CA VAL A 263 -6.22 5.49 20.11
C VAL A 263 -5.78 4.76 18.86
N ARG A 264 -6.59 3.81 18.38
CA ARG A 264 -6.27 3.06 17.16
C ARG A 264 -6.61 3.89 15.93
N ILE A 265 -5.66 3.97 14.99
CA ILE A 265 -5.81 4.73 13.74
C ILE A 265 -5.37 3.86 12.54
N GLU A 266 -5.97 4.07 11.38
CA GLU A 266 -5.53 3.44 10.12
C GLU A 266 -4.28 4.11 9.56
N ASN A 267 -4.30 5.45 9.52
CA ASN A 267 -3.17 6.31 9.22
C ASN A 267 -3.39 7.71 9.82
N PHE A 268 -2.32 8.51 9.89
CA PHE A 268 -2.36 9.84 10.49
C PHE A 268 -3.28 10.80 9.72
N ASP A 269 -3.22 10.81 8.39
CA ASP A 269 -4.00 11.73 7.55
C ASP A 269 -5.50 11.56 7.76
N GLU A 270 -6.01 10.31 7.75
CA GLU A 270 -7.42 10.00 7.99
C GLU A 270 -7.85 10.38 9.42
N ALA A 271 -7.04 10.03 10.42
CA ALA A 271 -7.34 10.37 11.81
C ALA A 271 -7.44 11.88 12.04
N MET A 272 -6.57 12.67 11.39
CA MET A 272 -6.61 14.12 11.47
C MET A 272 -7.83 14.72 10.77
N ILE A 273 -8.21 14.17 9.61
CA ILE A 273 -9.42 14.60 8.90
C ILE A 273 -10.67 14.30 9.75
N ASP A 274 -10.74 13.12 10.37
CA ASP A 274 -11.86 12.76 11.24
C ASP A 274 -11.89 13.62 12.50
N LEU A 275 -10.75 13.93 13.10
CA LEU A 275 -10.65 14.87 14.21
C LEU A 275 -11.18 16.27 13.82
N LEU A 276 -10.78 16.79 12.67
CA LEU A 276 -11.24 18.08 12.18
C LEU A 276 -12.75 18.13 11.93
N ARG A 277 -13.37 17.02 11.52
CA ARG A 277 -14.83 16.94 11.32
C ARG A 277 -15.62 17.08 12.62
N LEU A 278 -15.00 16.73 13.75
CA LEU A 278 -15.63 16.82 15.07
C LEU A 278 -15.53 18.23 15.67
N LEU A 279 -14.59 19.05 15.19
CA LEU A 279 -14.37 20.39 15.69
C LEU A 279 -15.18 21.40 14.86
N GLN A 280 -15.94 22.23 15.56
CA GLN A 280 -16.64 23.36 14.96
C GLN A 280 -15.63 24.52 14.81
N ASP A 281 -15.82 25.39 13.82
CA ASP A 281 -15.05 26.63 13.63
C ASP A 281 -13.59 26.53 13.12
N ILE A 282 -13.19 25.41 12.49
CA ILE A 282 -11.88 25.31 11.81
C ILE A 282 -12.01 25.59 10.30
N ASP A 283 -11.20 26.52 9.79
CA ASP A 283 -11.07 26.77 8.36
C ASP A 283 -10.40 25.57 7.67
N THR A 284 -11.20 24.80 6.93
CA THR A 284 -10.77 23.64 6.14
C THR A 284 -10.66 23.97 4.65
N SER A 285 -10.69 25.25 4.26
CA SER A 285 -10.67 25.69 2.85
C SER A 285 -9.46 25.14 2.08
N LEU A 286 -8.26 25.15 2.67
CA LEU A 286 -7.04 24.63 2.05
C LEU A 286 -7.07 23.11 1.86
N LEU A 287 -7.59 22.37 2.84
CA LEU A 287 -7.82 20.91 2.72
C LEU A 287 -8.83 20.60 1.61
N ARG A 288 -9.86 21.44 1.45
CA ARG A 288 -10.85 21.31 0.36
C ARG A 288 -10.27 21.70 -0.99
N ALA A 289 -9.41 22.72 -1.06
CA ALA A 289 -8.74 23.16 -2.28
C ALA A 289 -7.78 22.09 -2.81
N GLU A 290 -6.94 21.51 -1.95
CA GLU A 290 -6.08 20.36 -2.34
C GLU A 290 -6.92 19.09 -2.63
N GLY A 291 -8.02 18.88 -1.91
CA GLY A 291 -8.98 17.80 -2.23
C GLY A 291 -9.68 17.98 -3.59
N GLN A 292 -9.90 19.22 -4.02
CA GLN A 292 -10.41 19.59 -5.36
C GLN A 292 -9.33 19.50 -6.44
N GLU A 293 -8.05 19.63 -6.08
CA GLU A 293 -6.90 19.25 -6.92
C GLU A 293 -6.75 17.72 -7.09
N ARG A 294 -7.74 16.92 -6.70
CA ARG A 294 -7.99 15.68 -7.44
C ARG A 294 -8.34 16.08 -8.87
N ARG A 295 -7.30 16.22 -9.71
CA ARG A 295 -7.42 16.16 -11.16
C ARG A 295 -8.34 14.99 -11.43
N ARG A 296 -9.59 15.29 -11.80
CA ARG A 296 -10.48 14.27 -12.34
C ARG A 296 -9.78 13.80 -13.59
N PHE A 297 -9.07 12.67 -13.48
CA PHE A 297 -8.62 11.94 -14.64
C PHE A 297 -9.89 11.48 -15.33
N SER A 298 -10.38 12.28 -16.27
CA SER A 298 -11.39 11.81 -17.20
C SER A 298 -10.76 10.71 -18.05
N VAL A 299 -11.59 9.76 -18.47
CA VAL A 299 -11.19 8.74 -19.44
C VAL A 299 -10.56 9.44 -20.64
N ALA A 300 -9.34 9.05 -21.01
CA ALA A 300 -8.68 9.57 -22.19
C ALA A 300 -9.54 9.21 -23.42
N PRO A 301 -9.91 10.18 -24.28
CA PRO A 301 -10.59 9.85 -25.53
C PRO A 301 -9.65 9.03 -26.43
N ALA A 302 -10.22 8.23 -27.32
CA ALA A 302 -9.43 7.53 -28.33
C ALA A 302 -8.66 8.56 -29.18
N PRO A 303 -7.34 8.38 -29.40
CA PRO A 303 -6.56 9.33 -30.19
C PRO A 303 -7.09 9.39 -31.63
N LEU A 304 -7.42 10.60 -32.10
CA LEU A 304 -7.85 10.88 -33.47
C LEU A 304 -6.67 11.42 -34.29
N GLY A 305 -6.29 10.74 -35.38
CA GLY A 305 -5.31 11.23 -36.37
C GLY A 305 -3.85 10.77 -36.16
N LYS A 306 -2.96 11.19 -37.09
CA LYS A 306 -1.55 10.73 -37.17
C LYS A 306 -0.53 11.55 -36.37
N LYS A 307 -0.88 12.72 -35.83
CA LYS A 307 0.04 13.53 -35.02
C LYS A 307 -0.68 14.33 -33.94
N SER A 308 -0.47 13.92 -32.69
CA SER A 308 -0.05 14.78 -31.57
C SER A 308 0.04 13.88 -30.32
N TRP A 309 1.03 14.11 -29.45
CA TRP A 309 1.19 13.61 -28.07
C TRP A 309 2.14 12.40 -27.84
N PRO A 310 2.91 12.39 -26.73
CA PRO A 310 3.40 11.15 -26.14
C PRO A 310 2.22 10.45 -25.44
N VAL A 311 1.48 9.66 -26.20
CA VAL A 311 0.41 8.80 -25.69
C VAL A 311 1.05 7.50 -25.20
N LEU A 312 1.04 7.22 -23.89
CA LEU A 312 1.43 5.88 -23.42
C LEU A 312 0.23 4.98 -23.64
N ARG A 313 0.39 3.99 -24.51
CA ARG A 313 -0.58 2.93 -24.66
C ARG A 313 -0.52 2.00 -23.45
N MET A 314 -1.68 1.74 -22.86
CA MET A 314 -1.83 0.79 -21.76
C MET A 314 -2.21 -0.59 -22.29
N ASN A 315 -1.96 -1.63 -21.50
CA ASN A 315 -2.30 -3.01 -21.81
C ASN A 315 -3.70 -3.43 -21.31
N ALA A 316 -4.60 -2.48 -21.06
CA ALA A 316 -5.94 -2.74 -20.54
C ALA A 316 -7.00 -2.49 -21.61
N VAL A 317 -7.99 -3.39 -21.74
CA VAL A 317 -9.17 -3.20 -22.61
C VAL A 317 -10.42 -3.04 -21.75
N ARG A 318 -11.33 -2.17 -22.17
CA ARG A 318 -12.57 -1.94 -21.44
C ARG A 318 -13.51 -3.13 -21.61
N VAL A 319 -14.23 -3.47 -20.54
CA VAL A 319 -15.19 -4.57 -20.53
C VAL A 319 -16.51 -4.13 -19.90
N THR A 320 -17.64 -4.45 -20.55
CA THR A 320 -18.96 -4.25 -19.95
C THR A 320 -19.29 -5.37 -18.96
N ARG A 321 -20.05 -5.08 -17.91
CA ARG A 321 -20.45 -6.09 -16.93
C ARG A 321 -21.88 -6.58 -17.18
N PRO A 322 -22.20 -7.83 -16.84
CA PRO A 322 -23.58 -8.27 -16.70
C PRO A 322 -24.28 -7.52 -15.55
N VAL A 323 -25.58 -7.27 -15.72
CA VAL A 323 -26.38 -6.50 -14.74
C VAL A 323 -26.79 -7.36 -13.55
N ASN A 324 -27.18 -8.61 -13.82
CA ASN A 324 -27.81 -9.52 -12.87
C ASN A 324 -26.99 -10.80 -12.72
N CYS A 325 -27.04 -11.40 -11.54
CA CYS A 325 -26.56 -12.74 -11.26
C CYS A 325 -27.55 -13.49 -10.37
N ARG A 326 -27.44 -14.83 -10.32
CA ARG A 326 -28.27 -15.66 -9.45
C ARG A 326 -27.78 -15.53 -8.02
N LYS A 327 -28.71 -15.35 -7.07
CA LYS A 327 -28.43 -15.32 -5.62
C LYS A 327 -29.10 -16.52 -4.95
N ILE A 328 -28.34 -17.26 -4.16
CA ILE A 328 -28.80 -18.42 -3.40
C ILE A 328 -28.37 -18.28 -1.96
N VAL A 329 -29.31 -18.45 -1.03
CA VAL A 329 -29.00 -18.57 0.39
C VAL A 329 -29.23 -20.03 0.78
N CYS A 330 -28.19 -20.65 1.32
CA CYS A 330 -28.18 -22.04 1.77
C CYS A 330 -27.14 -22.19 2.89
N GLU A 331 -27.23 -23.30 3.64
CA GLU A 331 -26.36 -23.66 4.76
C GLU A 331 -25.02 -24.23 4.30
N ILE A 332 -24.41 -23.60 3.31
CA ILE A 332 -23.05 -23.93 2.85
C ILE A 332 -22.03 -22.99 3.48
N GLY A 333 -20.86 -23.52 3.82
CA GLY A 333 -19.80 -22.79 4.52
C GLY A 333 -19.08 -21.75 3.65
N GLY A 334 -17.76 -21.84 3.65
CA GLY A 334 -16.87 -20.87 3.00
C GLY A 334 -16.81 -20.99 1.47
N GLY A 335 -16.04 -20.10 0.84
CA GLY A 335 -15.82 -20.14 -0.61
C GLY A 335 -15.03 -21.37 -1.10
N LYS A 336 -14.43 -22.15 -0.20
CA LYS A 336 -13.79 -23.45 -0.51
C LYS A 336 -14.86 -24.53 -0.63
N ASP A 337 -15.73 -24.64 0.36
CA ASP A 337 -16.84 -25.60 0.41
C ASP A 337 -17.79 -25.44 -0.78
N VAL A 338 -18.07 -24.19 -1.19
CA VAL A 338 -18.84 -23.89 -2.40
C VAL A 338 -18.16 -24.43 -3.67
N ARG A 339 -16.83 -24.37 -3.76
CA ARG A 339 -16.09 -24.91 -4.92
C ARG A 339 -16.09 -26.44 -4.91
N GLU A 340 -15.84 -27.04 -3.75
CA GLU A 340 -15.87 -28.50 -3.57
C GLU A 340 -17.26 -29.07 -3.89
N ALA A 341 -18.34 -28.39 -3.51
CA ALA A 341 -19.70 -28.78 -3.85
C ALA A 341 -19.99 -28.75 -5.37
N VAL A 342 -19.51 -27.72 -6.07
CA VAL A 342 -19.66 -27.62 -7.53
C VAL A 342 -18.85 -28.71 -8.23
N GLU A 343 -17.63 -28.97 -7.77
CA GLU A 343 -16.75 -29.99 -8.34
C GLU A 343 -17.30 -31.40 -8.12
N ALA A 344 -17.75 -31.72 -6.90
CA ALA A 344 -18.36 -33.02 -6.57
C ALA A 344 -19.65 -33.30 -7.36
N ALA A 345 -20.40 -32.25 -7.71
CA ALA A 345 -21.62 -32.34 -8.51
C ALA A 345 -21.36 -32.21 -10.02
N GLU A 346 -20.12 -32.04 -10.46
CA GLU A 346 -19.74 -31.72 -11.84
C GLU A 346 -20.60 -30.58 -12.43
N GLY A 347 -20.89 -29.58 -11.59
CA GLY A 347 -21.83 -28.51 -11.89
C GLY A 347 -21.31 -27.56 -12.97
N LYS A 348 -22.12 -27.28 -13.99
CA LYS A 348 -21.78 -26.33 -15.06
C LYS A 348 -22.14 -24.89 -14.67
N ILE A 349 -21.70 -24.47 -13.48
CA ILE A 349 -22.03 -23.17 -12.90
C ILE A 349 -20.76 -22.43 -12.44
N ILE A 350 -20.79 -21.10 -12.50
CA ILE A 350 -19.70 -20.24 -12.03
C ILE A 350 -20.21 -19.49 -10.81
N VAL A 351 -19.62 -19.74 -9.64
CA VAL A 351 -20.15 -19.26 -8.36
C VAL A 351 -19.10 -18.59 -7.50
N ALA A 352 -19.53 -17.73 -6.58
CA ALA A 352 -18.71 -17.12 -5.53
C ALA A 352 -19.52 -16.99 -4.24
N ARG A 353 -18.86 -17.21 -3.10
CA ARG A 353 -19.48 -17.00 -1.78
C ARG A 353 -19.33 -15.54 -1.37
N THR A 354 -20.44 -14.91 -1.01
CA THR A 354 -20.50 -13.55 -0.44
C THR A 354 -21.21 -13.59 0.91
N ARG A 355 -21.19 -12.48 1.65
CA ARG A 355 -21.93 -12.36 2.92
C ARG A 355 -23.44 -12.50 2.73
N ALA A 356 -23.97 -12.11 1.56
CA ALA A 356 -25.39 -12.17 1.26
C ALA A 356 -25.87 -13.55 0.77
N GLY A 357 -24.94 -14.47 0.49
CA GLY A 357 -25.26 -15.78 -0.10
C GLY A 357 -24.22 -16.23 -1.13
N VAL A 358 -24.54 -17.30 -1.86
CA VAL A 358 -23.81 -17.72 -3.05
C VAL A 358 -24.34 -16.93 -4.25
N LEU A 359 -23.45 -16.22 -4.94
CA LEU A 359 -23.75 -15.54 -6.19
C LEU A 359 -23.18 -16.34 -7.36
N GLY A 360 -23.86 -16.37 -8.51
CA GLY A 360 -23.31 -17.05 -9.67
C GLY A 360 -24.06 -16.90 -10.98
N PHE A 361 -23.52 -17.57 -11.99
CA PHE A 361 -24.08 -17.73 -13.33
C PHE A 361 -24.21 -19.21 -13.67
N GLY A 362 -25.29 -19.59 -14.35
CA GLY A 362 -25.67 -20.99 -14.54
C GLY A 362 -27.17 -21.16 -14.76
N SER A 363 -27.56 -22.39 -15.10
CA SER A 363 -28.97 -22.74 -15.21
C SER A 363 -29.59 -22.94 -13.84
N ASP A 364 -30.88 -22.60 -13.72
CA ASP A 364 -31.57 -22.67 -12.44
C ASP A 364 -31.67 -24.10 -11.91
N ASP A 365 -31.74 -25.08 -12.81
CA ASP A 365 -31.78 -26.50 -12.47
C ASP A 365 -30.43 -27.00 -11.96
N GLU A 366 -29.32 -26.55 -12.55
CA GLU A 366 -27.98 -26.85 -12.04
C GLU A 366 -27.76 -26.26 -10.65
N PHE A 367 -28.20 -25.02 -10.43
CA PHE A 367 -28.13 -24.40 -9.11
C PHE A 367 -28.93 -25.17 -8.06
N ARG A 368 -30.15 -25.60 -8.39
CA ARG A 368 -30.97 -26.42 -7.48
C ARG A 368 -30.32 -27.77 -7.23
N ARG A 369 -29.79 -28.43 -8.26
CA ARG A 369 -29.13 -29.73 -8.17
C ARG A 369 -27.89 -29.68 -7.27
N VAL A 370 -27.00 -28.70 -7.48
CA VAL A 370 -25.75 -28.56 -6.74
C VAL A 370 -25.99 -28.16 -5.28
N PHE A 371 -26.93 -27.25 -5.02
CA PHE A 371 -27.15 -26.70 -3.68
C PHE A 371 -28.30 -27.34 -2.89
N ALA A 372 -29.07 -28.27 -3.47
CA ALA A 372 -30.13 -29.01 -2.76
C ALA A 372 -29.66 -29.68 -1.46
N PRO A 373 -28.47 -30.34 -1.38
CA PRO A 373 -28.00 -30.96 -0.15
C PRO A 373 -27.77 -29.99 1.02
N PHE A 374 -27.63 -28.69 0.72
CA PHE A 374 -27.31 -27.65 1.71
C PHE A 374 -28.52 -26.81 2.14
N GLY A 375 -29.75 -27.23 1.79
CA GLY A 375 -30.98 -26.56 2.22
C GLY A 375 -31.12 -25.13 1.68
N ILE A 376 -31.66 -24.98 0.47
CA ILE A 376 -31.89 -23.65 -0.13
C ILE A 376 -33.04 -22.94 0.60
N THR A 377 -32.75 -21.80 1.23
CA THR A 377 -33.73 -20.97 1.94
C THR A 377 -34.21 -19.78 1.12
N GLU A 378 -33.36 -19.25 0.23
CA GLU A 378 -33.71 -18.16 -0.68
C GLU A 378 -33.13 -18.43 -2.07
N PHE A 379 -33.93 -18.22 -3.11
CA PHE A 379 -33.51 -18.32 -4.50
C PHE A 379 -33.98 -17.08 -5.27
N GLY A 380 -33.05 -16.19 -5.61
CA GLY A 380 -33.36 -14.86 -6.12
C GLY A 380 -32.37 -14.35 -7.16
N ILE A 381 -32.46 -13.06 -7.47
CA ILE A 381 -31.58 -12.34 -8.40
C ILE A 381 -30.89 -11.22 -7.64
N ALA A 382 -29.60 -11.01 -7.88
CA ALA A 382 -28.83 -9.91 -7.31
C ALA A 382 -28.12 -9.10 -8.40
N THR A 383 -27.93 -7.81 -8.12
CA THR A 383 -27.17 -6.86 -8.95
C THR A 383 -25.79 -6.59 -8.35
N PHE A 384 -24.83 -6.19 -9.18
CA PHE A 384 -23.48 -5.84 -8.73
C PHE A 384 -23.40 -4.38 -8.24
N GLU A 385 -22.90 -4.16 -7.03
CA GLU A 385 -22.65 -2.82 -6.50
C GLU A 385 -21.26 -2.31 -6.89
N ASP A 386 -21.16 -1.08 -7.41
CA ASP A 386 -19.88 -0.49 -7.85
C ASP A 386 -18.83 -0.44 -6.75
N ARG A 387 -19.25 -0.13 -5.51
CA ARG A 387 -18.35 -0.10 -4.35
C ARG A 387 -17.64 -1.44 -4.12
N ARG A 388 -18.30 -2.57 -4.42
CA ARG A 388 -17.74 -3.92 -4.26
C ARG A 388 -16.73 -4.23 -5.36
N LEU A 389 -16.86 -3.63 -6.54
CA LEU A 389 -15.96 -3.86 -7.67
C LEU A 389 -14.66 -3.05 -7.60
N ARG A 390 -14.60 -2.03 -6.74
CA ARG A 390 -13.42 -1.16 -6.56
C ARG A 390 -12.20 -1.85 -5.95
N TYR A 391 -12.38 -2.98 -5.26
CA TYR A 391 -11.33 -3.76 -4.62
C TYR A 391 -11.44 -5.23 -5.01
N ASP A 392 -10.50 -6.06 -4.54
CA ASP A 392 -10.45 -7.50 -4.87
C ASP A 392 -11.51 -8.31 -4.12
N SER A 393 -12.78 -8.07 -4.49
CA SER A 393 -13.95 -8.70 -3.89
C SER A 393 -14.30 -10.04 -4.54
N GLN A 394 -15.14 -10.81 -3.87
CA GLN A 394 -15.67 -12.07 -4.38
C GLN A 394 -16.56 -11.84 -5.62
N GLU A 395 -17.25 -10.71 -5.70
CA GLU A 395 -18.04 -10.27 -6.84
C GLU A 395 -17.16 -9.96 -8.05
N ARG A 396 -16.04 -9.25 -7.86
CA ARG A 396 -15.08 -9.00 -8.95
C ARG A 396 -14.41 -10.30 -9.40
N GLY A 397 -14.08 -11.17 -8.45
CA GLY A 397 -13.58 -12.53 -8.74
C GLY A 397 -14.57 -13.38 -9.53
N LEU A 398 -15.87 -13.28 -9.23
CA LEU A 398 -16.94 -13.95 -9.97
C LEU A 398 -17.00 -13.46 -11.43
N LEU A 399 -17.01 -12.15 -11.62
CA LEU A 399 -17.02 -11.54 -12.96
C LEU A 399 -15.78 -11.91 -13.77
N ARG A 400 -14.60 -11.90 -13.13
CA ARG A 400 -13.35 -12.34 -13.76
C ARG A 400 -13.44 -13.78 -14.26
N ARG A 401 -13.86 -14.72 -13.40
CA ARG A 401 -13.99 -16.14 -13.79
C ARG A 401 -14.98 -16.33 -14.92
N ALA A 402 -16.11 -15.62 -14.89
CA ALA A 402 -17.11 -15.68 -15.94
C ALA A 402 -16.59 -15.12 -17.28
N LEU A 403 -15.89 -13.99 -17.26
CA LEU A 403 -15.27 -13.41 -18.45
C LEU A 403 -14.20 -14.35 -19.04
N VAL A 404 -13.36 -14.94 -18.20
CA VAL A 404 -12.32 -15.89 -18.62
C VAL A 404 -12.94 -17.15 -19.22
N ALA A 405 -14.02 -17.67 -18.63
CA ALA A 405 -14.76 -18.79 -19.21
C ALA A 405 -15.33 -18.43 -20.59
N ALA A 406 -15.90 -17.23 -20.75
CA ALA A 406 -16.41 -16.75 -22.04
C ALA A 406 -15.31 -16.68 -23.11
N ILE A 407 -14.15 -16.11 -22.76
CA ILE A 407 -12.99 -16.00 -23.65
C ILE A 407 -12.44 -17.38 -24.01
N ALA A 408 -12.23 -18.24 -23.01
CA ALA A 408 -11.67 -19.58 -23.21
C ALA A 408 -12.55 -20.44 -24.12
N ARG A 409 -13.87 -20.38 -23.94
CA ARG A 409 -14.85 -21.09 -24.77
C ARG A 409 -14.89 -20.55 -26.19
N THR A 410 -14.90 -19.22 -26.36
CA THR A 410 -15.07 -18.58 -27.68
C THR A 410 -13.82 -18.73 -28.56
N HIS A 411 -12.63 -18.79 -27.96
CA HIS A 411 -11.36 -18.79 -28.70
C HIS A 411 -10.56 -20.09 -28.58
N ASP A 412 -11.17 -21.16 -28.09
CA ASP A 412 -10.56 -22.47 -27.83
C ASP A 412 -9.22 -22.41 -27.08
N MET A 413 -9.30 -21.84 -25.87
CA MET A 413 -8.16 -21.73 -24.97
C MET A 413 -8.37 -22.58 -23.72
N GLU A 414 -7.25 -23.01 -23.14
CA GLU A 414 -7.19 -23.61 -21.82
C GLU A 414 -6.92 -22.50 -20.80
N ALA A 415 -7.74 -22.42 -19.76
CA ALA A 415 -7.61 -21.43 -18.69
C ALA A 415 -7.20 -22.09 -17.37
N ARG A 416 -6.29 -21.46 -16.64
CA ARG A 416 -5.85 -21.88 -15.29
C ARG A 416 -5.88 -20.70 -14.33
N GLY A 417 -6.65 -20.85 -13.26
CA GLY A 417 -6.76 -19.80 -12.24
C GLY A 417 -5.53 -19.75 -11.33
N ARG A 418 -4.99 -18.54 -11.09
CA ARG A 418 -3.86 -18.29 -10.19
C ARG A 418 -4.10 -17.03 -9.35
N GLY A 419 -4.77 -17.21 -8.22
CA GLY A 419 -5.11 -16.09 -7.32
C GLY A 419 -6.04 -15.08 -7.99
N SER A 420 -5.60 -13.83 -8.11
CA SER A 420 -6.34 -12.71 -8.74
C SER A 420 -6.19 -12.60 -10.25
N ALA A 421 -5.40 -13.47 -10.88
CA ALA A 421 -5.22 -13.53 -12.34
C ALA A 421 -5.50 -14.94 -12.88
N ASP A 422 -5.90 -15.02 -14.14
CA ASP A 422 -6.02 -16.28 -14.87
C ASP A 422 -5.00 -16.32 -16.00
N ILE A 423 -4.46 -17.49 -16.26
CA ILE A 423 -3.51 -17.72 -17.34
C ILE A 423 -4.22 -18.54 -18.41
N LEU A 424 -4.22 -18.03 -19.65
CA LEU A 424 -4.81 -18.70 -20.79
C LEU A 424 -3.73 -19.05 -21.82
N ALA A 425 -3.84 -20.23 -22.40
CA ALA A 425 -3.01 -20.68 -23.52
C ALA A 425 -3.87 -21.38 -24.59
N PRO A 426 -3.48 -21.38 -25.87
CA PRO A 426 -4.11 -22.19 -26.89
C PRO A 426 -4.23 -23.66 -26.48
N ARG A 427 -5.43 -24.25 -26.63
CA ARG A 427 -5.66 -25.67 -26.36
C ARG A 427 -4.91 -26.53 -27.38
N VAL A 428 -5.03 -26.17 -28.66
CA VAL A 428 -4.31 -26.80 -29.78
C VAL A 428 -3.45 -25.73 -30.48
N PRO A 429 -2.19 -25.51 -30.05
CA PRO A 429 -1.32 -24.48 -30.65
C PRO A 429 -1.01 -24.72 -32.13
N GLY A 430 -1.18 -25.95 -32.63
CA GLY A 430 -0.95 -26.31 -34.04
C GLY A 430 -2.07 -25.85 -35.00
N ASP A 431 -3.22 -25.43 -34.49
CA ASP A 431 -4.36 -25.03 -35.32
C ASP A 431 -4.00 -23.83 -36.23
N PRO A 432 -4.44 -23.80 -37.51
CA PRO A 432 -4.34 -22.63 -38.39
C PRO A 432 -4.88 -21.33 -37.78
N VAL A 433 -5.85 -21.40 -36.88
CA VAL A 433 -6.44 -20.27 -36.16
C VAL A 433 -5.40 -19.46 -35.37
N TRP A 434 -4.25 -20.05 -35.02
CA TRP A 434 -3.14 -19.39 -34.33
C TRP A 434 -2.02 -18.90 -35.25
N GLN A 435 -2.21 -18.93 -36.58
CA GLN A 435 -1.19 -18.48 -37.53
C GLN A 435 -0.82 -17.01 -37.33
N ASP A 436 -1.81 -16.14 -37.14
CA ASP A 436 -1.58 -14.72 -36.86
C ASP A 436 -0.70 -14.50 -35.62
N LEU A 437 -0.84 -15.33 -34.59
CA LEU A 437 0.02 -15.28 -33.39
C LEU A 437 1.45 -15.71 -33.70
N ARG A 438 1.62 -16.77 -34.53
CA ARG A 438 2.94 -17.23 -35.01
C ARG A 438 3.64 -16.14 -35.81
N ASP A 439 2.91 -15.44 -36.67
CA ASP A 439 3.43 -14.37 -37.52
C ASP A 439 3.82 -13.14 -36.70
N VAL A 440 3.02 -12.77 -35.68
CA VAL A 440 3.35 -11.68 -34.74
C VAL A 440 4.64 -12.00 -33.99
N ILE A 441 4.81 -13.24 -33.52
CA ILE A 441 5.98 -13.65 -32.73
C ILE A 441 7.21 -13.89 -33.61
N GLY A 442 7.02 -14.29 -34.87
CA GLY A 442 8.10 -14.64 -35.79
C GLY A 442 8.79 -15.97 -35.43
N GLY A 443 8.07 -16.90 -34.78
CA GLY A 443 8.65 -18.15 -34.29
C GLY A 443 7.61 -19.13 -33.73
N PRO A 444 8.06 -20.28 -33.18
CA PRO A 444 7.15 -21.28 -32.63
C PRO A 444 6.40 -20.74 -31.41
N ILE A 445 5.14 -21.16 -31.25
CA ILE A 445 4.28 -20.78 -30.13
C ILE A 445 4.08 -21.91 -29.10
N VAL A 446 4.73 -23.05 -29.34
CA VAL A 446 4.77 -24.22 -28.47
C VAL A 446 6.14 -24.88 -28.59
N GLY A 447 6.61 -25.52 -27.52
CA GLY A 447 7.82 -26.33 -27.54
C GLY A 447 8.13 -26.98 -26.19
N SER A 448 9.30 -27.58 -26.07
CA SER A 448 9.82 -28.12 -24.80
C SER A 448 10.92 -27.24 -24.24
N VAL A 449 11.08 -27.24 -22.91
CA VAL A 449 12.17 -26.52 -22.25
C VAL A 449 13.50 -27.25 -22.50
N PRO A 450 14.57 -26.55 -22.93
CA PRO A 450 15.89 -27.15 -23.10
C PRO A 450 16.34 -27.86 -21.82
N ARG A 451 16.92 -29.06 -21.94
CA ARG A 451 17.41 -29.92 -20.83
C ARG A 451 16.32 -30.53 -19.92
N LYS A 452 15.04 -30.21 -20.11
CA LYS A 452 13.88 -30.80 -19.40
C LYS A 452 12.71 -31.01 -20.37
N ARG A 453 12.76 -32.11 -21.13
CA ARG A 453 11.78 -32.43 -22.18
C ARG A 453 10.39 -32.78 -21.65
N ASP A 454 10.31 -33.09 -20.37
CA ASP A 454 9.11 -33.30 -19.56
C ASP A 454 8.28 -32.02 -19.35
N ILE A 455 8.89 -30.83 -19.53
CA ILE A 455 8.20 -29.55 -19.41
C ILE A 455 7.96 -28.98 -20.80
N THR A 456 6.68 -28.78 -21.15
CA THR A 456 6.29 -28.07 -22.36
C THR A 456 5.90 -26.64 -22.05
N TRP A 457 6.09 -25.75 -23.02
CA TRP A 457 5.69 -24.35 -22.93
C TRP A 457 4.82 -23.96 -24.11
N ARG A 458 3.90 -23.03 -23.88
CA ARG A 458 2.98 -22.43 -24.85
C ARG A 458 2.98 -20.92 -24.71
N GLU A 459 2.82 -20.21 -25.82
CA GLU A 459 2.53 -18.78 -25.80
C GLU A 459 1.11 -18.54 -25.32
N GLY A 460 0.96 -17.67 -24.34
CA GLY A 460 -0.34 -17.38 -23.75
C GLY A 460 -0.40 -15.99 -23.17
N ILE A 461 -1.35 -15.80 -22.27
CA ILE A 461 -1.68 -14.50 -21.71
C ILE A 461 -2.18 -14.63 -20.28
N GLY A 462 -1.69 -13.74 -19.41
CA GLY A 462 -2.29 -13.47 -18.12
C GLY A 462 -3.43 -12.45 -18.28
N LEU A 463 -4.57 -12.76 -17.70
CA LEU A 463 -5.74 -11.90 -17.65
C LEU A 463 -6.02 -11.50 -16.20
N ARG A 464 -6.22 -10.20 -15.98
CA ARG A 464 -6.66 -9.64 -14.70
C ARG A 464 -7.81 -8.69 -14.94
N LEU A 465 -8.82 -8.73 -14.08
CA LEU A 465 -9.94 -7.80 -14.13
C LEU A 465 -9.78 -6.76 -13.02
N ASP A 466 -9.73 -5.49 -13.41
CA ASP A 466 -9.56 -4.38 -12.48
C ASP A 466 -10.61 -3.28 -12.67
N TRP A 467 -10.69 -2.36 -11.72
CA TRP A 467 -11.65 -1.26 -11.72
C TRP A 467 -10.93 0.09 -11.77
N ALA A 468 -11.27 0.90 -12.77
CA ALA A 468 -10.75 2.26 -12.90
C ALA A 468 -11.74 3.14 -13.66
N SER A 469 -11.85 4.42 -13.24
CA SER A 469 -12.77 5.40 -13.84
C SER A 469 -14.22 4.92 -13.91
N ASP A 470 -14.70 4.29 -12.83
CA ASP A 470 -16.04 3.72 -12.69
C ASP A 470 -16.41 2.65 -13.75
N GLN A 471 -15.40 1.94 -14.26
CA GLN A 471 -15.55 0.91 -15.28
C GLN A 471 -14.62 -0.28 -15.02
N LEU A 472 -14.95 -1.43 -15.60
CA LEU A 472 -14.10 -2.62 -15.59
C LEU A 472 -13.10 -2.61 -16.75
N TRP A 473 -11.89 -3.04 -16.43
CA TRP A 473 -10.77 -3.13 -17.36
C TRP A 473 -10.14 -4.52 -17.28
N LEU A 474 -10.01 -5.17 -18.42
CA LEU A 474 -9.28 -6.42 -18.59
C LEU A 474 -7.83 -6.11 -18.96
N LEU A 475 -6.91 -6.35 -18.03
CA LEU A 475 -5.48 -6.22 -18.24
C LEU A 475 -4.97 -7.45 -18.99
N LEU A 476 -4.21 -7.19 -20.05
CA LEU A 476 -3.61 -8.17 -20.94
C LEU A 476 -2.10 -8.26 -20.64
N GLU A 477 -1.65 -9.40 -20.14
CA GLU A 477 -0.24 -9.64 -19.80
C GLU A 477 0.32 -10.81 -20.62
N PRO A 478 0.79 -10.59 -21.87
CA PRO A 478 1.35 -11.64 -22.72
C PRO A 478 2.51 -12.36 -22.02
N ARG A 479 2.44 -13.69 -21.92
CA ARG A 479 3.39 -14.49 -21.14
C ARG A 479 3.57 -15.91 -21.67
N ILE A 480 4.60 -16.59 -21.20
CA ILE A 480 4.80 -18.01 -21.45
C ILE A 480 4.06 -18.83 -20.39
N VAL A 481 3.35 -19.86 -20.83
CA VAL A 481 2.59 -20.81 -20.01
C VAL A 481 3.31 -22.15 -20.05
N PHE A 482 3.48 -22.79 -18.89
CA PHE A 482 4.21 -24.05 -18.76
C PHE A 482 3.29 -25.18 -18.32
N ASP A 483 3.58 -26.39 -18.79
CA ASP A 483 2.91 -27.64 -18.43
C ASP A 483 3.96 -28.64 -17.93
N GLY A 484 3.65 -29.38 -16.85
CA GLY A 484 4.50 -30.48 -16.34
C GLY A 484 5.60 -30.09 -15.33
N GLY A 485 5.63 -28.87 -14.79
CA GLY A 485 6.65 -28.42 -13.84
C GLY A 485 6.31 -28.62 -12.34
N SER A 486 7.32 -28.93 -11.52
CA SER A 486 7.28 -28.97 -10.04
C SER A 486 7.89 -27.69 -9.40
N GLU A 487 7.75 -27.50 -8.08
CA GLU A 487 8.39 -26.42 -7.30
C GLU A 487 9.89 -26.27 -7.61
N GLU A 488 10.61 -27.39 -7.71
CA GLU A 488 12.06 -27.46 -7.99
C GLU A 488 12.43 -26.94 -9.39
N THR A 489 11.49 -26.96 -10.33
CA THR A 489 11.70 -26.55 -11.74
C THR A 489 11.25 -25.11 -12.03
N LYS A 490 10.74 -24.40 -11.01
CA LYS A 490 10.29 -23.00 -11.15
C LYS A 490 11.41 -22.05 -11.58
N ALA A 491 12.63 -22.24 -11.06
CA ALA A 491 13.77 -21.39 -11.44
C ALA A 491 14.11 -21.54 -12.93
N ILE A 492 14.15 -22.78 -13.42
CA ILE A 492 14.47 -23.11 -14.83
C ILE A 492 13.40 -22.55 -15.77
N THR A 493 12.12 -22.72 -15.44
CA THR A 493 11.02 -22.19 -16.26
C THR A 493 10.98 -20.65 -16.25
N ALA A 494 11.32 -20.01 -15.13
CA ALA A 494 11.44 -18.56 -15.05
C ALA A 494 12.63 -18.00 -15.85
N ASP A 495 13.79 -18.68 -15.83
CA ASP A 495 14.94 -18.33 -16.66
C ASP A 495 14.61 -18.47 -18.15
N PHE A 496 13.99 -19.58 -18.55
CA PHE A 496 13.58 -19.81 -19.93
C PHE A 496 12.56 -18.78 -20.42
N ALA A 497 11.55 -18.46 -19.59
CA ALA A 497 10.59 -17.40 -19.90
C ALA A 497 11.31 -16.06 -20.12
N ARG A 498 12.23 -15.69 -19.20
CA ARG A 498 13.01 -14.45 -19.31
C ARG A 498 13.84 -14.40 -20.59
N GLU A 499 14.57 -15.45 -20.92
CA GLU A 499 15.39 -15.51 -22.13
C GLU A 499 14.54 -15.32 -23.40
N ARG A 500 13.38 -15.97 -23.46
CA ARG A 500 12.44 -15.85 -24.58
C ARG A 500 11.77 -14.49 -24.67
N THR A 501 11.46 -13.86 -23.53
CA THR A 501 10.82 -12.54 -23.49
C THR A 501 11.81 -11.38 -23.53
N ALA A 502 13.11 -11.60 -23.29
CA ALA A 502 14.12 -10.54 -23.21
C ALA A 502 14.23 -9.70 -24.50
N ARG A 503 13.90 -10.31 -25.65
CA ARG A 503 13.90 -9.63 -26.96
C ARG A 503 12.55 -8.99 -27.31
N ARG A 504 11.54 -9.07 -26.43
CA ARG A 504 10.23 -8.41 -26.61
C ARG A 504 10.31 -6.95 -26.19
N TYR A 505 10.98 -6.15 -27.01
CA TYR A 505 10.96 -4.70 -26.87
C TYR A 505 9.55 -4.13 -27.08
N ASN A 506 9.33 -2.87 -26.71
CA ASN A 506 8.02 -2.20 -26.73
C ASN A 506 7.20 -2.43 -28.01
N GLN A 507 7.84 -2.47 -29.19
CA GLN A 507 7.15 -2.72 -30.46
C GLN A 507 6.53 -4.12 -30.56
N MET A 508 7.23 -5.15 -30.08
CA MET A 508 6.73 -6.53 -30.09
C MET A 508 5.63 -6.71 -29.05
N LEU A 509 5.79 -6.13 -27.87
CA LEU A 509 4.76 -6.15 -26.83
C LEU A 509 3.49 -5.43 -27.30
N ASP A 510 3.62 -4.30 -27.99
CA ASP A 510 2.48 -3.59 -28.60
C ASP A 510 1.74 -4.45 -29.63
N LYS A 511 2.47 -5.17 -30.49
CA LYS A 511 1.87 -6.11 -31.45
C LYS A 511 1.13 -7.25 -30.76
N LEU A 512 1.69 -7.81 -29.67
CA LEU A 512 1.05 -8.87 -28.89
C LEU A 512 -0.21 -8.36 -28.18
N VAL A 513 -0.16 -7.19 -27.54
CA VAL A 513 -1.33 -6.57 -26.91
C VAL A 513 -2.41 -6.27 -27.95
N ASN A 514 -2.04 -5.75 -29.13
CA ASN A 514 -2.96 -5.57 -30.26
C ASN A 514 -3.61 -6.88 -30.71
N TYR A 515 -2.82 -7.95 -30.83
CA TYR A 515 -3.31 -9.25 -31.25
C TYR A 515 -4.35 -9.76 -30.26
N TRP A 516 -4.01 -9.79 -28.96
CA TRP A 516 -4.91 -10.27 -27.92
C TRP A 516 -6.14 -9.39 -27.75
N SER A 517 -6.00 -8.06 -27.80
CA SER A 517 -7.15 -7.15 -27.70
C SER A 517 -8.13 -7.36 -28.86
N ARG A 518 -7.63 -7.57 -30.08
CA ARG A 518 -8.47 -7.84 -31.26
C ARG A 518 -9.08 -9.24 -31.22
N ARG A 519 -8.33 -10.22 -30.73
CA ARG A 519 -8.81 -11.60 -30.62
C ARG A 519 -9.97 -11.69 -29.64
N PHE A 520 -9.86 -11.04 -28.49
CA PHE A 520 -10.88 -11.06 -27.43
C PHE A 520 -12.00 -10.04 -27.63
N ALA A 521 -11.86 -9.13 -28.60
CA ALA A 521 -12.90 -8.16 -28.92
C ALA A 521 -14.16 -8.86 -29.42
N GLY A 522 -15.30 -8.46 -28.87
CA GLY A 522 -16.58 -9.05 -29.24
C GLY A 522 -17.72 -8.42 -28.45
N GLN A 523 -18.93 -8.60 -28.96
CA GLN A 523 -20.16 -8.26 -28.26
C GLN A 523 -20.85 -9.54 -27.78
N ASN A 524 -21.50 -9.46 -26.63
CA ASN A 524 -22.30 -10.56 -26.06
C ASN A 524 -21.51 -11.87 -25.91
N LEU A 525 -20.27 -11.77 -25.40
CA LEU A 525 -19.45 -12.92 -25.05
C LEU A 525 -20.06 -13.61 -23.83
N ARG A 526 -20.68 -14.76 -24.06
CA ARG A 526 -21.37 -15.56 -23.05
C ARG A 526 -20.44 -16.54 -22.36
N ALA A 527 -20.46 -16.53 -21.03
CA ALA A 527 -19.62 -17.41 -20.20
C ALA A 527 -19.99 -18.89 -20.40
N LEU A 528 -21.28 -19.22 -20.29
CA LEU A 528 -21.77 -20.61 -20.32
C LEU A 528 -22.52 -20.95 -21.61
N ALA A 529 -22.99 -19.95 -22.36
CA ALA A 529 -23.82 -20.09 -23.55
C ALA A 529 -25.10 -20.91 -23.32
N ILE A 530 -25.75 -20.64 -22.20
CA ILE A 530 -27.01 -21.27 -21.80
C ILE A 530 -28.22 -20.44 -22.24
N GLY A 531 -29.36 -21.11 -22.42
CA GLY A 531 -30.64 -20.47 -22.75
C GLY A 531 -31.63 -20.46 -21.58
N ASP A 532 -31.35 -21.26 -20.56
CA ASP A 532 -32.15 -21.54 -19.38
C ASP A 532 -31.41 -21.03 -18.13
N GLY A 533 -31.87 -19.92 -17.53
CA GLY A 533 -31.26 -19.32 -16.33
C GLY A 533 -30.52 -18.00 -16.59
N LEU A 534 -29.47 -17.71 -15.81
CA LEU A 534 -28.72 -16.46 -15.89
C LEU A 534 -27.28 -16.70 -16.35
N ASP A 535 -26.97 -16.24 -17.56
CA ASP A 535 -25.61 -16.26 -18.12
C ASP A 535 -24.94 -14.88 -17.98
N ALA A 536 -23.61 -14.88 -17.87
CA ALA A 536 -22.82 -13.66 -17.90
C ALA A 536 -22.48 -13.32 -19.34
N ALA A 537 -22.96 -12.17 -19.81
CA ALA A 537 -22.60 -11.60 -21.10
C ALA A 537 -21.68 -10.39 -20.92
N PHE A 538 -20.61 -10.33 -21.71
CA PHE A 538 -19.62 -9.27 -21.70
C PHE A 538 -19.41 -8.71 -23.11
N ASP A 539 -19.21 -7.40 -23.22
CA ASP A 539 -18.66 -6.77 -24.42
C ASP A 539 -17.23 -6.36 -24.10
N VAL A 540 -16.31 -6.71 -24.98
CA VAL A 540 -14.87 -6.41 -24.84
C VAL A 540 -14.46 -5.49 -25.97
N ASP A 541 -13.94 -4.33 -25.61
CA ASP A 541 -13.51 -3.33 -26.58
C ASP A 541 -12.26 -3.81 -27.35
N ARG A 542 -12.21 -3.44 -28.64
CA ARG A 542 -11.11 -3.81 -29.54
C ARG A 542 -9.81 -3.05 -29.27
N GLN A 543 -9.94 -1.81 -28.79
CA GLN A 543 -8.83 -0.91 -28.54
C GLN A 543 -8.48 -0.93 -27.05
N SER A 544 -7.18 -0.93 -26.76
CA SER A 544 -6.70 -0.80 -25.39
C SER A 544 -6.71 0.67 -24.96
N ALA A 545 -6.65 0.92 -23.66
CA ALA A 545 -6.63 2.26 -23.10
C ALA A 545 -5.36 3.01 -23.48
N PHE A 546 -5.45 4.33 -23.43
CA PHE A 546 -4.36 5.25 -23.66
C PHE A 546 -4.27 6.23 -22.50
N SER A 547 -3.07 6.66 -22.12
CA SER A 547 -2.91 7.81 -21.26
C SER A 547 -3.05 9.09 -22.07
N TRP A 548 -3.44 10.17 -21.38
CA TRP A 548 -3.39 11.52 -21.92
C TRP A 548 -2.73 12.44 -20.91
N ALA A 549 -1.97 13.41 -21.41
CA ALA A 549 -1.56 14.54 -20.60
C ALA A 549 -2.78 15.45 -20.46
N ALA A 550 -3.35 15.54 -19.26
CA ALA A 550 -4.25 16.64 -18.94
C ALA A 550 -3.43 17.94 -19.11
N LYS A 551 -3.84 18.82 -20.03
CA LYS A 551 -3.33 20.19 -20.01
C LYS A 551 -3.76 20.80 -18.67
N PRO A 552 -2.84 21.48 -17.95
CA PRO A 552 -3.13 22.08 -16.66
C PRO A 552 -4.31 23.04 -16.73
#